data_AF-A0A7S0M0P7-F1
#
_entry.id   AF-A0A7S0M0P7-F1
#
_cell.length_a   1.000
_cell.length_b   1.000
_cell.length_c   1.000
_cell.angle_alpha   90.00
_cell.angle_beta   90.00
_cell.angle_gamma   90.00
#
_symmetry.space_group_name_H-M   'P 1'
#
loop_
_entity.id
_entity.type
_entity.pdbx_description
1 polymer ?
#
loop_
_entity_poly.entity_id
_entity_poly.type
_entity_poly.pdbx_seq_one_letter_code
_entity_poly.pdbx_strand_id
1 'polypeptide(L)'
;NNHRSHFHGICDRKICLRSSSALRAENCCRHEKRRVHGVRMQPLIMKQIDDGGFSLDDLLCQRAVQTQLYYFAEFRDGFKRQWLENFRGHQGLKDVHTFGALNGAKEYLEQMLQSPPESHEIKQQWGNRFAGGSKNNPFLKPPEERFTSYNETIAPQKICKGILDIREQLVAEWIDDLALIPLDNAQFIHDQQQNLSSANEEEASGGTAEQGYHAYDSYIAQSMVMANSASTPLRMKNYDVLKKAATY
;
A
#
# COMPACT_ATOMS: atom_id res chain seq x y z
N ASN A 1 66.70 -14.27 -37.22
CA ASN A 1 66.44 -13.58 -38.50
C ASN A 1 65.33 -12.57 -38.31
N ASN A 2 65.63 -11.34 -38.72
CA ASN A 2 64.90 -10.08 -38.60
C ASN A 2 63.37 -10.14 -38.73
N HIS A 3 62.66 -9.36 -37.91
CA HIS A 3 62.00 -8.15 -38.40
C HIS A 3 61.68 -7.11 -37.30
N ARG A 4 62.08 -5.88 -37.59
CA ARG A 4 61.74 -4.61 -36.93
C ARG A 4 60.28 -4.20 -37.20
N SER A 5 59.67 -3.48 -36.25
CA SER A 5 58.81 -2.30 -36.47
C SER A 5 58.56 -1.61 -35.11
N HIS A 6 59.23 -0.51 -34.76
CA HIS A 6 58.82 0.90 -34.94
C HIS A 6 57.35 1.20 -34.59
N PHE A 7 57.06 1.95 -33.52
CA PHE A 7 56.79 3.41 -33.55
C PHE A 7 56.51 4.00 -32.14
N HIS A 8 56.95 5.26 -31.96
CA HIS A 8 56.55 6.40 -31.10
C HIS A 8 55.39 6.18 -30.10
N GLY A 9 55.40 6.66 -28.86
CA GLY A 9 55.86 7.96 -28.33
C GLY A 9 54.67 8.68 -27.68
N ILE A 10 54.93 9.54 -26.68
CA ILE A 10 54.06 10.56 -26.05
C ILE A 10 53.53 10.26 -24.63
N CYS A 11 54.25 10.87 -23.67
CA CYS A 11 53.86 11.67 -22.51
C CYS A 11 52.46 11.60 -21.88
N ASP A 12 52.49 11.39 -20.55
CA ASP A 12 51.83 12.14 -19.47
C ASP A 12 50.41 12.68 -19.66
N ARG A 13 49.49 12.18 -18.82
CA ARG A 13 48.62 13.04 -17.98
C ARG A 13 47.89 12.26 -16.89
N LYS A 14 48.30 12.57 -15.65
CA LYS A 14 47.48 12.89 -14.47
C LYS A 14 46.14 12.14 -14.32
N ILE A 15 46.17 11.24 -13.34
CA ILE A 15 45.03 10.72 -12.58
C ILE A 15 44.21 11.90 -12.04
N CYS A 16 42.99 12.04 -12.53
CA CYS A 16 41.98 12.95 -12.00
C CYS A 16 40.84 12.09 -11.43
N LEU A 17 40.88 11.86 -10.12
CA LEU A 17 39.77 11.32 -9.35
C LEU A 17 38.71 12.42 -9.25
N ARG A 18 37.59 12.25 -9.97
CA ARG A 18 36.30 12.92 -9.69
C ARG A 18 35.20 12.33 -10.58
N SER A 19 34.30 11.55 -9.98
CA SER A 19 33.00 11.18 -10.55
C SER A 19 32.03 11.09 -9.36
N SER A 20 31.24 12.12 -9.10
CA SER A 20 29.90 12.34 -9.68
C SER A 20 28.87 11.29 -9.24
N SER A 21 28.13 11.62 -8.17
CA SER A 21 26.76 11.11 -7.92
C SER A 21 26.11 11.87 -6.75
N ALA A 22 26.02 13.19 -6.90
CA ALA A 22 25.04 14.01 -6.17
C ALA A 22 24.25 14.79 -7.22
N LEU A 23 22.93 14.84 -7.07
CA LEU A 23 21.89 15.35 -7.98
C LEU A 23 21.20 14.26 -8.83
N ARG A 24 20.16 13.64 -8.25
CA ARG A 24 18.88 13.29 -8.92
C ARG A 24 17.95 12.59 -7.93
N ALA A 25 17.05 13.34 -7.32
CA ALA A 25 15.73 12.85 -6.88
C ALA A 25 14.88 13.98 -6.26
N GLU A 26 14.78 15.13 -6.92
CA GLU A 26 13.74 16.11 -6.57
C GLU A 26 13.02 16.53 -7.85
N ASN A 27 11.69 16.51 -7.80
CA ASN A 27 10.72 16.88 -8.84
C ASN A 27 10.29 15.79 -9.83
N CYS A 28 9.39 14.89 -9.41
CA CYS A 28 8.47 14.24 -10.35
C CYS A 28 7.10 13.79 -9.77
N CYS A 29 6.52 14.52 -8.81
CA CYS A 29 5.12 14.31 -8.41
C CYS A 29 4.31 15.60 -8.54
N ARG A 30 4.08 16.01 -9.78
CA ARG A 30 3.13 17.10 -10.09
C ARG A 30 1.72 16.57 -9.84
N HIS A 31 1.05 17.14 -8.84
CA HIS A 31 -0.34 16.87 -8.50
C HIS A 31 -1.27 17.13 -9.69
N GLU A 32 -1.74 16.05 -10.30
CA GLU A 32 -2.83 16.05 -11.27
C GLU A 32 -4.14 16.32 -10.51
N LYS A 33 -4.60 17.57 -10.48
CA LYS A 33 -5.97 17.92 -10.05
C LYS A 33 -6.96 17.35 -11.07
N ARG A 34 -7.28 16.06 -10.95
CA ARG A 34 -8.42 15.46 -11.65
C ARG A 34 -9.68 16.09 -11.08
N ARG A 35 -10.39 16.85 -11.91
CA ARG A 35 -11.81 17.15 -11.70
C ARG A 35 -12.57 15.83 -11.78
N VAL A 36 -12.70 15.16 -10.65
CA VAL A 36 -13.61 14.04 -10.47
C VAL A 36 -15.00 14.62 -10.71
N HIS A 37 -15.61 14.27 -11.84
CA HIS A 37 -17.04 14.48 -12.04
C HIS A 37 -17.71 13.83 -10.84
N GLY A 38 -18.55 14.58 -10.14
CA GLY A 38 -19.20 14.15 -8.91
C GLY A 38 -19.86 12.79 -9.12
N VAL A 39 -19.14 11.73 -8.75
CA VAL A 39 -19.71 10.43 -8.50
C VAL A 39 -20.59 10.69 -7.29
N ARG A 40 -21.89 10.70 -7.55
CA ARG A 40 -22.92 10.69 -6.52
C ARG A 40 -22.57 9.49 -5.65
N MET A 41 -21.91 9.74 -4.52
CA MET A 41 -21.71 8.77 -3.45
C MET A 41 -23.10 8.25 -3.14
N GLN A 42 -23.42 7.05 -3.64
CA GLN A 42 -24.64 6.42 -3.20
C GLN A 42 -24.47 6.23 -1.70
N PRO A 43 -25.47 6.59 -0.88
CA PRO A 43 -25.41 6.25 0.53
C PRO A 43 -25.15 4.75 0.61
N LEU A 44 -24.07 4.37 1.27
CA LEU A 44 -23.76 2.99 1.61
C LEU A 44 -25.03 2.42 2.24
N ILE A 45 -25.81 1.67 1.47
CA ILE A 45 -26.86 0.82 2.01
C ILE A 45 -26.09 -0.33 2.65
N MET A 46 -25.53 -0.07 3.85
CA MET A 46 -25.17 -1.10 4.80
C MET A 46 -26.47 -1.85 5.06
N LYS A 47 -26.70 -2.92 4.30
CA LYS A 47 -27.68 -3.92 4.70
C LYS A 47 -27.26 -4.36 6.09
N GLN A 48 -28.13 -4.12 7.08
CA GLN A 48 -27.98 -4.68 8.40
C GLN A 48 -27.90 -6.19 8.23
N ILE A 49 -26.74 -6.76 8.51
CA ILE A 49 -26.52 -8.20 8.58
C ILE A 49 -26.78 -8.56 10.04
N ASP A 50 -27.73 -9.46 10.23
CA ASP A 50 -28.19 -10.00 11.51
C ASP A 50 -27.00 -10.47 12.37
N ASP A 51 -26.99 -10.06 13.65
CA ASP A 51 -26.11 -10.51 14.76
C ASP A 51 -24.63 -10.74 14.43
N GLY A 52 -24.06 -9.93 13.55
CA GLY A 52 -22.70 -10.03 12.99
C GLY A 52 -21.57 -9.89 14.01
N GLY A 53 -21.32 -10.97 14.75
CA GLY A 53 -20.16 -11.13 15.62
C GLY A 53 -18.85 -11.03 14.84
N PHE A 54 -17.80 -10.59 15.55
CA PHE A 54 -16.44 -10.60 15.02
C PHE A 54 -16.06 -12.02 14.57
N SER A 55 -15.74 -12.17 13.28
CA SER A 55 -15.19 -13.41 12.71
C SER A 55 -13.74 -13.19 12.29
N LEU A 56 -12.84 -14.04 12.78
CA LEU A 56 -11.42 -14.00 12.40
C LEU A 56 -11.23 -14.26 10.90
N ASP A 57 -12.08 -15.10 10.30
CA ASP A 57 -12.06 -15.38 8.86
C ASP A 57 -12.41 -14.14 8.04
N ASP A 58 -13.39 -13.37 8.51
CA ASP A 58 -13.80 -12.11 7.89
C ASP A 58 -12.69 -11.07 7.99
N LEU A 59 -12.06 -10.96 9.16
CA LEU A 59 -10.91 -10.08 9.33
C LEU A 59 -9.74 -10.47 8.42
N LEU A 60 -9.37 -11.76 8.38
CA LEU A 60 -8.29 -12.27 7.52
C LEU A 60 -8.59 -11.99 6.05
N CYS A 61 -9.81 -12.26 5.60
CA CYS A 61 -10.22 -12.00 4.23
C CYS A 61 -10.17 -10.51 3.90
N GLN A 62 -10.68 -9.66 4.81
CA GLN A 62 -10.63 -8.20 4.66
C GLN A 62 -9.18 -7.72 4.46
N ARG A 63 -8.26 -8.19 5.31
CA ARG A 63 -6.84 -7.80 5.22
C ARG A 63 -6.17 -8.33 3.97
N ALA A 64 -6.47 -9.57 3.57
CA ALA A 64 -5.93 -10.12 2.34
C ALA A 64 -6.39 -9.35 1.09
N VAL A 65 -7.66 -8.93 1.03
CA VAL A 65 -8.17 -8.08 -0.05
C VAL A 65 -7.46 -6.73 -0.06
N GLN A 66 -7.27 -6.09 1.10
CA GLN A 66 -6.55 -4.81 1.20
C GLN A 66 -5.09 -4.93 0.74
N THR A 67 -4.40 -6.00 1.10
CA THR A 67 -3.03 -6.29 0.63
C THR A 67 -3.01 -6.55 -0.89
N GLN A 68 -3.99 -7.29 -1.43
CA GLN A 68 -4.11 -7.50 -2.87
C GLN A 68 -4.35 -6.18 -3.64
N LEU A 69 -5.19 -5.29 -3.09
CA LEU A 69 -5.42 -3.96 -3.64
C LEU A 69 -4.14 -3.10 -3.62
N TYR A 70 -3.34 -3.22 -2.57
CA TYR A 70 -2.02 -2.58 -2.48
C TYR A 70 -1.10 -3.08 -3.61
N TYR A 71 -1.00 -4.39 -3.83
CA TYR A 71 -0.18 -4.94 -4.92
C TYR A 71 -0.65 -4.46 -6.29
N PHE A 72 -1.96 -4.45 -6.56
CA PHE A 72 -2.46 -3.90 -7.83
C PHE A 72 -2.12 -2.42 -8.00
N ALA A 73 -2.13 -1.62 -6.93
CA ALA A 73 -1.70 -0.23 -6.98
C ALA A 73 -0.20 -0.10 -7.30
N GLU A 74 0.64 -0.91 -6.65
CA GLU A 74 2.10 -0.91 -6.85
C GLU A 74 2.49 -1.29 -8.28
N PHE A 75 1.86 -2.34 -8.82
CA PHE A 75 2.07 -2.78 -10.20
C PHE A 75 1.32 -1.95 -11.26
N ARG A 76 0.66 -0.86 -10.84
CA ARG A 76 -0.11 0.05 -11.70
C ARG A 76 -1.23 -0.64 -12.48
N ASP A 77 -1.75 -1.75 -11.95
CA ASP A 77 -2.90 -2.45 -12.49
C ASP A 77 -4.19 -1.80 -11.99
N GLY A 78 -4.48 -0.62 -12.56
CA GLY A 78 -5.65 0.17 -12.19
C GLY A 78 -6.97 -0.55 -12.47
N PHE A 79 -6.99 -1.43 -13.47
CA PHE A 79 -8.19 -2.14 -13.89
C PHE A 79 -8.56 -3.26 -12.92
N LYS A 80 -7.64 -4.18 -12.58
CA LYS A 80 -7.93 -5.22 -11.58
C LYS A 80 -8.20 -4.61 -10.21
N ARG A 81 -7.49 -3.52 -9.85
CA ARG A 81 -7.76 -2.78 -8.62
C ARG A 81 -9.20 -2.25 -8.58
N GLN A 82 -9.62 -1.55 -9.64
CA GLN A 82 -10.97 -1.00 -9.72
C GLN A 82 -12.04 -2.09 -9.73
N TRP A 83 -11.79 -3.20 -10.42
CA TRP A 83 -12.69 -4.36 -10.40
C TRP A 83 -12.85 -4.91 -8.98
N LEU A 84 -11.74 -5.15 -8.27
CA LEU A 84 -11.76 -5.71 -6.92
C LEU A 84 -12.40 -4.74 -5.90
N GLU A 85 -12.19 -3.42 -6.00
CA GLU A 85 -12.88 -2.43 -5.15
C GLU A 85 -14.39 -2.40 -5.37
N ASN A 86 -14.86 -2.72 -6.59
CA ASN A 86 -16.29 -2.73 -6.92
C ASN A 86 -16.95 -4.09 -6.71
N PHE A 87 -16.16 -5.16 -6.59
CA PHE A 87 -16.68 -6.50 -6.37
C PHE A 87 -17.49 -6.51 -5.07
N ARG A 88 -18.76 -6.91 -5.16
CA ARG A 88 -19.73 -6.98 -4.06
C ARG A 88 -19.98 -5.67 -3.30
N GLY A 89 -19.61 -4.52 -3.88
CA GLY A 89 -19.91 -3.21 -3.30
C GLY A 89 -19.01 -2.79 -2.14
N HIS A 90 -17.82 -3.39 -1.98
CA HIS A 90 -16.87 -3.03 -0.93
C HIS A 90 -15.98 -1.82 -1.32
N GLN A 91 -16.62 -0.77 -1.85
CA GLN A 91 -15.92 0.43 -2.29
C GLN A 91 -15.25 1.12 -1.10
N GLY A 92 -13.99 1.52 -1.29
CA GLY A 92 -13.21 2.20 -0.23
C GLY A 92 -12.53 1.24 0.76
N LEU A 93 -12.64 -0.08 0.58
CA LEU A 93 -12.02 -1.04 1.50
C LEU A 93 -10.52 -0.80 1.71
N LYS A 94 -9.79 -0.31 0.69
CA LYS A 94 -8.36 0.01 0.80
C LYS A 94 -8.02 1.02 1.91
N ASP A 95 -8.93 1.94 2.21
CA ASP A 95 -8.70 3.06 3.14
C ASP A 95 -9.18 2.74 4.55
N VAL A 96 -9.90 1.62 4.72
CA VAL A 96 -10.47 1.22 6.01
C VAL A 96 -9.40 0.58 6.90
N HIS A 97 -9.23 1.14 8.11
CA HIS A 97 -8.27 0.67 9.12
C HIS A 97 -8.97 0.13 10.38
N THR A 98 -10.13 -0.50 10.19
CA THR A 98 -10.94 -1.17 11.22
C THR A 98 -11.25 -2.61 10.83
N PHE A 99 -11.80 -3.41 11.75
CA PHE A 99 -12.38 -4.71 11.47
C PHE A 99 -13.89 -4.58 11.15
N GLY A 100 -14.48 -5.60 10.49
CA GLY A 100 -15.92 -5.68 10.20
C GLY A 100 -16.39 -4.91 8.94
N ALA A 101 -15.47 -4.47 8.08
CA ALA A 101 -15.82 -3.82 6.82
C ALA A 101 -16.11 -4.82 5.68
N LEU A 102 -15.69 -6.07 5.86
CA LEU A 102 -16.06 -7.20 5.03
C LEU A 102 -16.68 -8.26 5.95
N ASN A 103 -17.90 -8.67 5.63
CA ASN A 103 -18.63 -9.72 6.34
C ASN A 103 -18.98 -10.82 5.34
N GLY A 104 -18.89 -12.08 5.75
CA GLY A 104 -19.15 -13.22 4.89
C GLY A 104 -18.00 -13.51 3.91
N ALA A 105 -16.80 -13.70 4.45
CA ALA A 105 -15.59 -14.04 3.69
C ALA A 105 -15.78 -15.29 2.82
N LYS A 106 -16.47 -16.30 3.36
CA LYS A 106 -16.75 -17.54 2.62
C LYS A 106 -17.58 -17.26 1.38
N GLU A 107 -18.71 -16.56 1.53
CA GLU A 107 -19.60 -16.21 0.43
C GLU A 107 -18.91 -15.29 -0.57
N TYR A 108 -18.07 -14.37 -0.09
CA TYR A 108 -17.26 -13.48 -0.92
C TYR A 108 -16.31 -14.27 -1.83
N LEU A 109 -15.57 -15.22 -1.28
CA LEU A 109 -14.61 -16.05 -2.02
C LEU A 109 -15.31 -17.06 -2.94
N GLU A 110 -16.37 -17.71 -2.47
CA GLU A 110 -17.18 -18.64 -3.28
C GLU A 110 -17.74 -17.96 -4.53
N GLN A 111 -18.27 -16.75 -4.38
CA GLN A 111 -18.78 -15.99 -5.52
C GLN A 111 -17.68 -15.58 -6.49
N MET A 112 -16.48 -15.26 -5.99
CA MET A 112 -15.33 -14.94 -6.84
C MET A 112 -14.86 -16.18 -7.63
N LEU A 113 -14.94 -17.38 -7.04
CA LEU A 113 -14.65 -18.63 -7.74
C LEU A 113 -15.70 -18.97 -8.81
N GLN A 114 -16.97 -18.66 -8.55
CA GLN A 114 -18.09 -18.91 -9.46
C GLN A 114 -18.24 -17.87 -10.56
N SER A 115 -17.70 -16.66 -10.37
CA SER A 115 -17.81 -15.57 -11.33
C SER A 115 -17.04 -15.89 -12.63
N PRO A 116 -17.68 -15.80 -13.81
CA PRO A 116 -17.00 -16.08 -15.07
C PRO A 116 -15.92 -15.02 -15.36
N PRO A 117 -14.93 -15.33 -16.23
CA PRO A 117 -14.02 -14.32 -16.73
C PRO A 117 -14.75 -13.20 -17.49
N GLU A 118 -14.34 -11.96 -17.27
CA GLU A 118 -14.94 -10.76 -17.85
C GLU A 118 -13.90 -9.98 -18.67
N SER A 119 -14.25 -9.61 -19.90
CA SER A 119 -13.39 -8.80 -20.77
C SER A 119 -13.90 -7.37 -20.86
N HIS A 120 -13.02 -6.39 -20.69
CA HIS A 120 -13.35 -4.97 -20.80
C HIS A 120 -12.42 -4.27 -21.78
N GLU A 121 -12.98 -3.37 -22.59
CA GLU A 121 -12.21 -2.47 -23.43
C GLU A 121 -11.67 -1.32 -22.57
N ILE A 122 -10.36 -1.30 -22.35
CA ILE A 122 -9.69 -0.23 -21.61
C ILE A 122 -9.19 0.80 -22.59
N LYS A 123 -9.63 2.05 -22.41
CA LYS A 123 -9.16 3.20 -23.19
C LYS A 123 -8.06 3.90 -22.41
N GLN A 124 -6.81 3.73 -22.85
CA GLN A 124 -5.67 4.43 -22.26
C GLN A 124 -5.41 5.74 -22.99
N GLN A 125 -5.56 6.84 -22.26
CA GLN A 125 -5.09 8.14 -22.73
C GLN A 125 -3.60 8.22 -22.47
N TRP A 126 -2.80 8.29 -23.54
CA TRP A 126 -1.42 8.72 -23.38
C TRP A 126 -1.43 10.17 -22.93
N GLY A 127 -0.78 10.46 -21.80
CA GLY A 127 -0.64 11.84 -21.32
C GLY A 127 -0.06 12.73 -22.43
N ASN A 128 -0.26 14.04 -22.32
CA ASN A 128 0.23 15.06 -23.27
C ASN A 128 1.78 15.14 -23.31
N ARG A 129 2.50 14.02 -23.49
CA ARG A 129 3.93 14.01 -23.81
C ARG A 129 4.23 14.68 -25.15
N PHE A 130 3.19 14.93 -25.96
CA PHE A 130 3.24 15.77 -27.16
C PHE A 130 2.90 17.26 -26.89
N ALA A 131 2.96 17.74 -25.64
CA ALA A 131 2.81 19.16 -25.31
C ALA A 131 3.92 20.08 -25.90
N GLY A 132 4.88 19.52 -26.64
CA GLY A 132 5.88 20.27 -27.42
C GLY A 132 5.44 20.63 -28.85
N GLY A 133 4.25 20.21 -29.30
CA GLY A 133 3.73 20.58 -30.61
C GLY A 133 3.03 21.95 -30.61
N SER A 134 3.30 22.78 -31.61
CA SER A 134 2.53 24.02 -31.84
C SER A 134 1.04 23.70 -31.91
N LYS A 135 0.20 24.53 -31.27
CA LYS A 135 -1.26 24.37 -31.16
C LYS A 135 -1.97 24.19 -32.52
N ASN A 136 -1.32 24.62 -33.60
CA ASN A 136 -1.84 24.56 -34.97
C ASN A 136 -1.08 23.56 -35.85
N ASN A 137 -0.46 22.52 -35.28
CA ASN A 137 0.20 21.50 -36.10
C ASN A 137 -0.86 20.59 -36.76
N PRO A 138 -1.05 20.64 -38.10
CA PRO A 138 -2.05 19.85 -38.81
C PRO A 138 -1.74 18.34 -38.81
N PHE A 139 -0.51 17.94 -38.44
CA PHE A 139 -0.10 16.54 -38.34
C PHE A 139 -0.41 15.91 -36.98
N LEU A 140 -0.88 16.68 -36.00
CA LEU A 140 -1.34 16.12 -34.74
C LEU A 140 -2.74 15.53 -34.92
N LYS A 141 -2.88 14.24 -34.64
CA LYS A 141 -4.19 13.58 -34.62
C LYS A 141 -5.17 14.32 -33.71
N PRO A 142 -6.45 14.43 -34.11
CA PRO A 142 -7.48 15.04 -33.29
C PRO A 142 -7.53 14.37 -31.91
N PRO A 143 -7.91 15.10 -30.85
CA PRO A 143 -7.91 14.60 -29.47
C PRO A 143 -8.66 13.26 -29.31
N GLU A 144 -9.68 13.04 -30.13
CA GLU A 144 -10.56 11.87 -30.12
C GLU A 144 -9.87 10.58 -30.58
N GLU A 145 -8.80 10.69 -31.37
CA GLU A 145 -8.01 9.54 -31.87
C GLU A 145 -6.79 9.23 -31.00
N ARG A 146 -6.61 9.93 -29.87
CA ARG A 146 -5.43 9.77 -28.99
C ARG A 146 -5.59 8.65 -27.95
N PHE A 147 -6.69 7.90 -28.01
CA PHE A 147 -6.91 6.76 -27.15
C PHE A 147 -6.44 5.50 -27.85
N THR A 148 -5.53 4.77 -27.21
CA THR A 148 -5.29 3.38 -27.56
C THR A 148 -6.26 2.55 -26.74
N SER A 149 -7.14 1.81 -27.41
CA SER A 149 -7.95 0.81 -26.74
C SER A 149 -7.30 -0.57 -26.84
N TYR A 150 -7.39 -1.34 -25.76
CA TYR A 150 -7.06 -2.75 -25.76
C TYR A 150 -8.09 -3.49 -24.91
N ASN A 151 -8.34 -4.75 -25.24
CA ASN A 151 -9.18 -5.61 -24.44
C ASN A 151 -8.33 -6.28 -23.36
N GLU A 152 -8.69 -6.09 -22.11
CA GLU A 152 -8.12 -6.83 -20.98
C GLU A 152 -9.18 -7.76 -20.39
N THR A 153 -8.77 -8.96 -20.03
CA THR A 153 -9.66 -9.97 -19.44
C THR A 153 -9.28 -10.22 -17.99
N ILE A 154 -10.25 -10.08 -17.09
CA ILE A 154 -10.13 -10.45 -15.68
C ILE A 154 -10.62 -11.88 -15.53
N ALA A 155 -9.84 -12.69 -14.82
CA ALA A 155 -10.28 -14.00 -14.35
C ALA A 155 -10.45 -13.92 -12.82
N PRO A 156 -11.70 -13.76 -12.32
CA PRO A 156 -11.99 -13.65 -10.89
C PRO A 156 -11.35 -14.77 -10.05
N GLN A 157 -11.33 -16.00 -10.58
CA GLN A 157 -10.71 -17.16 -9.95
C GLN A 157 -9.22 -16.96 -9.65
N LYS A 158 -8.48 -16.27 -10.53
CA LYS A 158 -7.06 -15.99 -10.32
C LYS A 158 -6.86 -14.97 -9.20
N ILE A 159 -7.74 -13.97 -9.10
CA ILE A 159 -7.73 -12.99 -8.01
C ILE A 159 -8.08 -13.67 -6.69
N CYS A 160 -9.10 -14.54 -6.68
CA CYS A 160 -9.48 -15.32 -5.51
C CYS A 160 -8.32 -16.17 -5.00
N LYS A 161 -7.59 -16.85 -5.91
CA LYS A 161 -6.39 -17.61 -5.55
C LYS A 161 -5.34 -16.70 -4.90
N GLY A 162 -5.04 -15.54 -5.50
CA GLY A 162 -4.09 -14.58 -4.91
C GLY A 162 -4.50 -14.12 -3.51
N ILE A 163 -5.80 -13.89 -3.27
CA ILE A 163 -6.32 -13.55 -1.94
C ILE A 163 -6.11 -14.71 -0.97
N LEU A 164 -6.35 -15.96 -1.37
CA LEU A 164 -6.12 -17.14 -0.52
C LEU A 164 -4.63 -17.31 -0.18
N ASP A 165 -3.74 -17.14 -1.16
CA ASP A 165 -2.29 -17.21 -0.95
C ASP A 165 -1.84 -16.11 0.05
N ILE A 166 -2.38 -14.89 -0.07
CA ILE A 166 -2.12 -13.81 0.89
C ILE A 166 -2.68 -14.14 2.27
N ARG A 167 -3.87 -14.77 2.37
CA ARG A 167 -4.42 -15.19 3.68
C ARG A 167 -3.47 -16.14 4.39
N GLU A 168 -2.91 -17.12 3.68
CA GLU A 168 -1.94 -18.06 4.24
C GLU A 168 -0.70 -17.33 4.76
N GLN A 169 -0.15 -16.40 3.99
CA GLN A 169 0.97 -15.57 4.42
C GLN A 169 0.63 -14.72 5.66
N LEU A 170 -0.54 -14.09 5.67
CA LEU A 170 -0.99 -13.28 6.82
C LEU A 170 -1.16 -14.13 8.07
N VAL A 171 -1.70 -15.35 7.97
CA VAL A 171 -1.82 -16.25 9.13
C VAL A 171 -0.46 -16.56 9.73
N ALA A 172 0.55 -16.85 8.89
CA ALA A 172 1.90 -17.08 9.37
C ALA A 172 2.48 -15.86 10.10
N GLU A 173 2.30 -14.66 9.54
CA GLU A 173 2.72 -13.40 10.18
C GLU A 173 1.99 -13.14 11.50
N TRP A 174 0.69 -13.42 11.53
CA TRP A 174 -0.16 -13.14 12.69
C TRP A 174 0.15 -14.01 13.89
N ILE A 175 0.60 -15.24 13.68
CA ILE A 175 1.06 -16.11 14.76
C ILE A 175 2.23 -15.47 15.50
N ASP A 176 3.21 -14.95 14.76
CA ASP A 176 4.37 -14.26 15.35
C ASP A 176 3.95 -12.93 15.99
N ASP A 177 3.13 -12.15 15.29
CA ASP A 177 2.67 -10.83 15.71
C ASP A 177 1.83 -10.88 17.00
N LEU A 178 0.92 -11.86 17.13
CA LEU A 178 0.11 -12.04 18.34
C LEU A 178 0.98 -12.32 19.59
N ALA A 179 2.14 -12.96 19.42
CA ALA A 179 3.07 -13.21 20.51
C ALA A 179 3.75 -11.93 21.03
N LEU A 180 3.73 -10.84 20.24
CA LEU A 180 4.30 -9.54 20.64
C LEU A 180 3.35 -8.71 21.50
N ILE A 181 2.03 -8.95 21.42
CA ILE A 181 1.02 -8.14 22.12
C ILE A 181 1.25 -8.10 23.65
N PRO A 182 1.56 -9.21 24.35
CA PRO A 182 1.85 -9.15 25.78
C PRO A 182 3.08 -8.30 26.13
N LEU A 183 4.13 -8.33 25.29
CA LEU A 183 5.34 -7.53 25.47
C LEU A 183 5.03 -6.04 25.29
N ASP A 184 4.27 -5.72 24.24
CA ASP A 184 3.74 -4.38 23.99
C ASP A 184 2.91 -3.85 25.16
N ASN A 185 2.05 -4.69 25.73
CA ASN A 185 1.22 -4.32 26.88
C ASN A 185 2.07 -4.10 28.14
N ALA A 186 3.09 -4.92 28.38
CA ALA A 186 4.02 -4.73 29.50
C ALA A 186 4.81 -3.42 29.36
N GLN A 187 5.30 -3.13 28.15
CA GLN A 187 5.98 -1.86 27.86
C GLN A 187 5.05 -0.67 28.10
N PHE A 188 3.81 -0.73 27.60
CA PHE A 188 2.82 0.31 27.83
C PHE A 188 2.59 0.57 29.32
N ILE A 189 2.44 -0.47 30.14
CA ILE A 189 2.27 -0.34 31.59
C ILE A 189 3.50 0.32 32.23
N HIS A 190 4.70 -0.11 31.86
CA HIS A 190 5.95 0.45 32.37
C HIS A 190 6.06 1.95 32.04
N ASP A 191 5.76 2.35 30.81
CA ASP A 191 5.82 3.75 30.38
C ASP A 191 4.78 4.61 31.12
N GLN A 192 3.58 4.09 31.37
CA GLN A 192 2.57 4.78 32.20
C GLN A 192 3.06 4.99 33.64
N GLN A 193 3.74 4.00 34.23
CA GLN A 193 4.30 4.13 35.58
C GLN A 193 5.43 5.16 35.65
N GLN A 194 6.29 5.21 34.63
CA GLN A 194 7.34 6.22 34.53
C GLN A 194 6.76 7.63 34.41
N ASN A 195 5.78 7.81 33.52
CA ASN A 195 5.11 9.11 33.32
C ASN A 195 4.45 9.61 34.60
N LEU A 196 3.77 8.74 35.36
CA LEU A 196 3.17 9.09 36.66
C LEU A 196 4.24 9.49 37.69
N SER A 197 5.39 8.81 37.69
CA SER A 197 6.49 9.12 38.59
C SER A 197 7.10 10.49 38.28
N SER A 198 7.36 10.77 37.00
CA SER A 198 7.88 12.06 36.54
C SER A 198 6.89 13.21 36.76
N ALA A 199 5.59 13.00 36.56
CA ALA A 199 4.58 14.02 36.83
C ALA A 199 4.54 14.43 38.31
N ASN A 200 4.69 13.47 39.23
CA ASN A 200 4.76 13.77 40.67
C ASN A 200 6.03 14.57 41.03
N GLU A 201 7.15 14.36 40.34
CA GLU A 201 8.39 15.11 40.52
C GLU A 201 8.31 16.54 39.93
N GLU A 202 7.61 16.70 38.80
CA GLU A 202 7.37 18.01 38.16
C GLU A 202 6.40 18.88 38.98
N GLU A 203 5.33 18.30 39.55
CA GLU A 203 4.44 19.01 40.48
C GLU A 203 5.18 19.47 41.74
N ALA A 204 6.14 18.68 42.23
CA ALA A 204 7.00 19.07 43.35
C ALA A 204 8.00 20.19 43.00
N SER A 205 8.31 20.40 41.72
CA SER A 205 9.29 21.39 41.25
C SER A 205 8.69 22.64 40.59
N GLY A 206 7.36 22.74 40.48
CA GLY A 206 6.65 23.96 40.04
C GLY A 206 6.81 24.30 38.56
N GLY A 207 7.14 23.32 37.71
CA GLY A 207 7.33 23.50 36.27
C GLY A 207 6.01 23.55 35.49
N THR A 208 5.90 24.47 34.53
CA THR A 208 4.76 24.56 33.59
C THR A 208 4.82 23.41 32.59
N ALA A 209 3.89 22.45 32.73
CA ALA A 209 3.79 21.26 31.89
C ALA A 209 3.42 21.60 30.43
N GLU A 210 4.36 21.39 29.50
CA GLU A 210 4.07 21.37 28.07
C GLU A 210 3.68 19.92 27.68
N GLN A 211 2.38 19.69 27.44
CA GLN A 211 1.80 18.38 27.15
C GLN A 211 2.26 17.83 25.79
N GLY A 212 3.40 17.15 25.79
CA GLY A 212 3.88 16.33 24.68
C GLY A 212 3.17 14.97 24.64
N TYR A 213 1.94 14.91 24.13
CA TYR A 213 1.32 13.65 23.70
C TYR A 213 2.05 13.15 22.44
N HIS A 214 3.23 12.56 22.61
CA HIS A 214 3.89 11.83 21.52
C HIS A 214 3.23 10.46 21.37
N ALA A 215 2.80 10.17 20.14
CA ALA A 215 2.34 8.87 19.70
C ALA A 215 3.48 7.85 19.83
N TYR A 216 3.56 7.18 20.98
CA TYR A 216 4.43 6.02 21.19
C TYR A 216 3.81 4.82 20.50
N ASP A 217 3.94 4.76 19.18
CA ASP A 217 3.84 3.48 18.48
C ASP A 217 4.98 2.59 19.01
N SER A 218 4.63 1.39 19.47
CA SER A 218 5.56 0.47 20.14
C SER A 218 6.81 0.23 19.29
N TYR A 219 7.95 0.73 19.75
CA TYR A 219 9.26 0.53 19.11
C TYR A 219 9.60 -0.97 18.96
N ILE A 220 9.11 -1.79 19.89
CA ILE A 220 9.34 -3.24 19.90
C ILE A 220 8.62 -3.91 18.74
N ALA A 221 7.31 -3.64 18.58
CA ALA A 221 6.56 -4.13 17.43
C ALA A 221 7.11 -3.54 16.13
N GLN A 222 7.42 -2.25 16.10
CA GLN A 222 7.91 -1.60 14.89
C GLN A 222 9.24 -2.18 14.38
N SER A 223 10.18 -2.42 15.30
CA SER A 223 11.49 -2.98 14.97
C SER A 223 11.42 -4.46 14.56
N MET A 224 10.59 -5.27 15.22
CA MET A 224 10.47 -6.70 14.89
C MET A 224 9.64 -6.95 13.63
N VAL A 225 8.57 -6.18 13.41
CA VAL A 225 7.71 -6.30 12.23
C VAL A 225 8.45 -5.86 10.96
N MET A 226 9.35 -4.88 11.04
CA MET A 226 10.11 -4.39 9.88
C MET A 226 11.37 -5.21 9.56
N ALA A 227 11.83 -6.08 10.45
CA ALA A 227 13.07 -6.82 10.26
C ALA A 227 12.99 -7.93 9.18
N ASN A 228 11.78 -8.38 8.82
CA ASN A 228 11.59 -9.48 7.88
C ASN A 228 11.20 -8.97 6.48
N SER A 229 12.13 -9.07 5.52
CA SER A 229 11.94 -8.67 4.12
C SER A 229 10.92 -9.53 3.38
N ALA A 230 10.51 -10.68 3.92
CA ALA A 230 9.46 -11.53 3.37
C ALA A 230 8.05 -11.15 3.83
N SER A 231 7.90 -10.07 4.61
CA SER A 231 6.60 -9.67 5.17
C SER A 231 5.67 -9.03 4.13
N THR A 232 4.36 -9.11 4.37
CA THR A 232 3.36 -8.36 3.61
C THR A 232 3.60 -6.85 3.75
N PRO A 233 3.32 -6.05 2.69
CA PRO A 233 3.57 -4.61 2.70
C PRO A 233 2.71 -3.85 3.73
N LEU A 234 1.64 -4.46 4.22
CA LEU A 234 0.72 -3.87 5.19
C LEU A 234 0.89 -4.47 6.60
N ARG A 235 1.97 -5.21 6.88
CA ARG A 235 2.14 -5.93 8.16
C ARG A 235 1.97 -5.03 9.38
N MET A 236 2.56 -3.83 9.40
CA MET A 236 2.37 -2.88 10.51
C MET A 236 0.90 -2.52 10.74
N LYS A 237 0.19 -2.20 9.66
CA LYS A 237 -1.25 -1.87 9.74
C LYS A 237 -2.07 -3.08 10.19
N ASN A 238 -1.66 -4.28 9.77
CA ASN A 238 -2.31 -5.52 10.20
C ASN A 238 -2.12 -5.75 11.69
N TYR A 239 -0.90 -5.54 12.20
CA TYR A 239 -0.59 -5.58 13.62
C TYR A 239 -1.47 -4.62 14.44
N ASP A 240 -1.63 -3.37 13.99
CA ASP A 240 -2.47 -2.39 14.71
C ASP A 240 -3.92 -2.86 14.87
N VAL A 241 -4.47 -3.50 13.85
CA VAL A 241 -5.84 -4.01 13.91
C VAL A 241 -5.93 -5.30 14.71
N LEU A 242 -4.92 -6.17 14.66
CA LEU A 242 -4.83 -7.32 15.55
C LEU A 242 -4.79 -6.89 17.01
N LYS A 243 -3.94 -5.92 17.35
CA LYS A 243 -3.82 -5.37 18.69
C LYS A 243 -5.15 -4.81 19.17
N LYS A 244 -5.84 -4.03 18.33
CA LYS A 244 -7.20 -3.55 18.62
C LYS A 244 -8.17 -4.72 18.83
N ALA A 245 -8.21 -5.69 17.93
CA ALA A 245 -9.11 -6.84 18.03
C ALA A 245 -8.84 -7.75 19.23
N ALA A 246 -7.61 -7.79 19.74
CA ALA A 246 -7.25 -8.58 20.93
C ALA A 246 -7.55 -7.85 22.25
N THR A 247 -7.74 -6.54 22.22
CA THR A 247 -7.91 -5.71 23.41
C THR A 247 -9.39 -5.38 23.71
N TYR A 248 -10.26 -5.41 22.69
CA TYR A 248 -11.70 -5.17 22.80
C TYR A 248 -12.49 -6.46 22.66
#